data_AF-A0A1B6IYP8-F1
#
_entry.id   AF-A0A1B6IYP8-F1
#
_cell.length_a   1.000
_cell.length_b   1.000
_cell.length_c   1.000
_cell.angle_alpha   90.00
_cell.angle_beta   90.00
_cell.angle_gamma   90.00
#
_symmetry.space_group_name_H-M   'P 1'
#
loop_
_entity.id
_entity.type
_entity.pdbx_description
1 polymer ?
#
loop_
_entity_poly.entity_id
_entity_poly.type
_entity_poly.pdbx_seq_one_letter_code
_entity_poly.pdbx_strand_id
1 'polypeptide(L)'
;MASVLLPNDPAPGFSFDNCRRNTMLEAKGFQVPKAVKTGTTIAGIVFKDGVILGADTRATEGNIVADKNCSKIHYLAKNIYCCGAGTAADTDMTTKLIASQLELHRLHSGRPVRVVTAETMMKQMLFRYQGHIGAALVLGGVDVEGP
;
A
#
# COMPACT_ATOMS: atom_id res chain seq x y z
N MET A 1 -0.63 -15.91 -20.58
CA MET A 1 -2.00 -16.35 -20.25
C MET A 1 -2.28 -16.16 -18.75
N ALA A 2 -2.28 -14.92 -18.26
CA ALA A 2 -2.52 -14.61 -16.84
C ALA A 2 -3.68 -13.61 -16.62
N SER A 3 -4.37 -13.18 -17.68
CA SER A 3 -5.44 -12.18 -17.60
C SER A 3 -6.79 -12.75 -17.15
N VAL A 4 -6.89 -14.03 -16.80
CA VAL A 4 -8.15 -14.71 -16.46
C VAL A 4 -8.46 -14.64 -14.95
N LEU A 5 -7.55 -14.10 -14.13
CA LEU A 5 -7.71 -14.06 -12.66
C LEU A 5 -7.98 -12.67 -12.08
N LEU A 6 -7.99 -11.61 -12.90
CA LEU A 6 -8.48 -10.33 -12.42
C LEU A 6 -10.02 -10.42 -12.37
N PRO A 7 -10.65 -10.27 -11.19
CA PRO A 7 -12.11 -10.14 -11.14
C PRO A 7 -12.51 -8.98 -12.06
N ASN A 8 -13.65 -9.10 -12.73
CA ASN A 8 -14.29 -7.98 -13.42
C ASN A 8 -14.25 -6.75 -12.50
N ASP A 9 -13.93 -5.57 -13.05
CA ASP A 9 -13.90 -4.33 -12.27
C ASP A 9 -15.18 -4.24 -11.42
N PRO A 10 -15.05 -4.16 -10.09
CA PRO A 10 -16.21 -4.15 -9.21
C PRO A 10 -17.09 -2.94 -9.58
N ALA A 11 -18.40 -3.14 -9.54
CA ALA A 11 -19.35 -2.07 -9.81
C ALA A 11 -19.02 -0.86 -8.91
N PRO A 12 -19.04 0.37 -9.45
CA PRO A 12 -18.71 1.56 -8.67
C PRO A 12 -19.70 1.74 -7.50
N GLY A 13 -19.20 2.17 -6.35
CA GLY A 13 -19.99 2.43 -5.14
C GLY A 13 -19.54 1.63 -3.92
N PHE A 14 -20.28 1.77 -2.82
CA PHE A 14 -20.01 0.99 -1.60
C PHE A 14 -20.48 -0.46 -1.75
N SER A 15 -19.55 -1.42 -1.73
CA SER A 15 -19.89 -2.83 -1.55
C SER A 15 -19.89 -3.19 -0.07
N PHE A 16 -21.02 -3.70 0.40
CA PHE A 16 -21.17 -4.25 1.75
C PHE A 16 -21.16 -5.77 1.75
N ASP A 17 -20.74 -6.40 0.64
CA ASP A 17 -20.80 -7.86 0.49
C ASP A 17 -19.93 -8.56 1.53
N ASN A 18 -18.75 -8.01 1.82
CA ASN A 18 -17.87 -8.49 2.88
C ASN A 18 -18.49 -8.32 4.28
N CYS A 19 -19.21 -7.22 4.53
CA CYS A 19 -19.91 -7.02 5.79
C CYS A 19 -21.00 -8.09 5.98
N ARG A 20 -21.86 -8.27 4.97
CA ARG A 20 -22.93 -9.28 4.97
C ARG A 20 -22.38 -10.70 5.12
N ARG A 21 -21.31 -11.04 4.39
CA ARG A 21 -20.61 -12.32 4.50
C ARG A 21 -20.07 -12.55 5.91
N ASN A 22 -19.43 -11.56 6.50
CA ASN A 22 -18.88 -11.66 7.86
C ASN A 22 -20.00 -11.88 8.89
N THR A 23 -21.11 -11.14 8.81
CA THR A 23 -22.28 -11.35 9.69
C THR A 23 -22.87 -12.76 9.53
N MET A 24 -22.97 -13.27 8.31
CA MET A 24 -23.44 -14.65 8.07
C MET A 24 -22.49 -15.70 8.67
N LEU A 25 -21.18 -15.51 8.55
CA LEU A 25 -20.18 -16.43 9.10
C LEU A 25 -20.19 -16.41 10.63
N GLU A 26 -20.31 -15.24 11.23
CA GLU A 26 -20.47 -15.08 12.67
C GLU A 26 -21.72 -15.82 13.17
N ALA A 27 -22.85 -15.68 12.48
CA ALA A 27 -24.08 -16.41 12.81
C ALA A 27 -23.93 -17.94 12.69
N LYS A 28 -23.01 -18.42 11.85
CA LYS A 28 -22.66 -19.86 11.70
C LYS A 28 -21.61 -20.33 12.71
N GLY A 29 -21.22 -19.48 13.68
CA GLY A 29 -20.26 -19.83 14.72
C GLY A 29 -18.79 -19.70 14.33
N PHE A 30 -18.48 -19.09 13.17
CA PHE A 30 -17.09 -18.80 12.81
C PHE A 30 -16.56 -17.60 13.60
N GLN A 31 -15.33 -17.69 14.11
CA GLN A 31 -14.67 -16.56 14.76
C GLN A 31 -14.32 -15.47 13.73
N VAL A 32 -14.71 -14.24 14.03
CA VAL A 32 -14.35 -13.07 13.23
C VAL A 32 -12.86 -12.78 13.39
N PRO A 33 -12.12 -12.52 12.30
CA PRO A 33 -10.71 -12.13 12.39
C PRO A 33 -10.55 -10.86 13.24
N LYS A 34 -9.63 -10.90 14.21
CA LYS A 34 -9.30 -9.71 15.00
C LYS A 34 -8.57 -8.70 14.12
N ALA A 35 -9.11 -7.49 14.03
CA ALA A 35 -8.47 -6.41 13.30
C ALA A 35 -7.10 -6.08 13.91
N VAL A 36 -6.06 -6.01 13.07
CA VAL A 36 -4.73 -5.56 13.47
C VAL A 36 -4.75 -4.04 13.56
N LYS A 37 -4.53 -3.48 14.75
CA LYS A 37 -4.36 -2.04 14.93
C LYS A 37 -2.89 -1.69 14.73
N THR A 38 -2.59 -1.00 13.65
CA THR A 38 -1.26 -0.42 13.38
C THR A 38 -1.11 1.00 13.94
N GLY A 39 -2.19 1.60 14.42
CA GLY A 39 -2.20 2.99 14.92
C GLY A 39 -2.14 4.05 13.82
N THR A 40 -2.10 3.64 12.55
CA THR A 40 -1.98 4.49 11.37
C THR A 40 -3.12 4.17 10.40
N THR A 41 -3.72 5.21 9.81
CA THR A 41 -4.74 5.05 8.77
C THR A 41 -4.22 5.59 7.44
N ILE A 42 -4.14 4.71 6.45
CA ILE A 42 -3.79 5.04 5.06
C ILE A 42 -4.87 4.52 4.12
N ALA A 43 -5.13 5.25 3.04
CA ALA A 43 -6.12 4.89 2.03
C ALA A 43 -5.65 5.35 0.65
N GLY A 44 -6.08 4.62 -0.37
CA GLY A 44 -5.88 4.98 -1.77
C GLY A 44 -7.19 4.83 -2.54
N ILE A 45 -7.45 5.75 -3.47
CA ILE A 45 -8.55 5.62 -4.43
C ILE A 45 -8.02 5.85 -5.84
N VAL A 46 -8.55 5.08 -6.78
CA VAL A 46 -8.33 5.26 -8.22
C VAL A 46 -9.52 6.06 -8.75
N PHE A 47 -9.24 7.08 -9.55
CA PHE A 47 -10.25 7.86 -10.27
C PHE A 47 -9.88 7.90 -11.76
N LYS A 48 -10.75 8.50 -12.58
CA LYS A 48 -10.64 8.46 -14.06
C LYS A 48 -9.24 8.79 -14.59
N ASP A 49 -8.59 9.79 -14.02
CA ASP A 49 -7.34 10.36 -14.56
C ASP A 49 -6.15 10.18 -13.60
N GLY A 50 -6.26 9.34 -12.56
CA GLY A 50 -5.18 9.20 -11.59
C GLY A 50 -5.52 8.42 -10.33
N VAL A 51 -4.66 8.59 -9.33
CA VAL A 51 -4.82 8.02 -7.99
C VAL A 51 -4.72 9.12 -6.94
N ILE A 52 -5.45 8.97 -5.84
CA ILE A 52 -5.34 9.80 -4.65
C ILE A 52 -4.89 8.90 -3.50
N LEU A 53 -3.84 9.33 -2.81
CA LEU A 53 -3.33 8.68 -1.60
C LEU A 53 -3.56 9.61 -0.41
N GLY A 54 -4.09 9.05 0.68
CA GLY A 54 -4.37 9.77 1.92
C GLY A 54 -3.82 9.03 3.12
N ALA A 55 -3.25 9.77 4.07
CA ALA A 55 -2.74 9.26 5.32
C ALA A 55 -3.01 10.24 6.46
N ASP A 56 -3.18 9.74 7.68
CA ASP A 56 -3.14 10.58 8.88
C ASP A 56 -1.70 11.02 9.22
N THR A 57 -1.57 12.03 10.09
CA THR A 57 -0.26 12.59 10.48
C THR A 57 0.19 12.23 11.89
N ARG A 58 -0.65 11.52 12.65
CA ARG A 58 -0.34 11.11 14.03
C ARG A 58 0.61 9.90 14.03
N ALA A 59 1.68 9.96 14.81
CA ALA A 59 2.54 8.82 15.13
C ALA A 59 2.57 8.59 16.64
N THR A 60 2.48 7.33 17.05
CA THR A 60 2.42 6.93 18.45
C THR A 60 3.54 5.94 18.78
N GLU A 61 4.16 6.11 19.95
CA GLU A 61 5.05 5.12 20.55
C GLU A 61 4.31 4.50 21.74
N GLY A 62 3.82 3.28 21.54
CA GLY A 62 2.89 2.65 22.48
C GLY A 62 1.61 3.47 22.62
N ASN A 63 1.33 3.95 23.84
CA ASN A 63 0.13 4.72 24.15
C ASN A 63 0.34 6.25 24.11
N ILE A 64 1.54 6.72 23.73
CA ILE A 64 1.90 8.13 23.73
C ILE A 64 1.99 8.64 22.29
N VAL A 65 1.44 9.83 22.01
CA VAL A 65 1.62 10.50 20.72
C VAL A 65 3.02 11.09 20.68
N ALA A 66 3.90 10.48 19.89
CA ALA A 66 5.29 10.92 19.72
C ALA A 66 5.38 12.09 18.74
N ASP A 67 4.59 12.06 17.67
CA ASP A 67 4.52 13.14 16.68
C ASP A 67 3.08 13.34 16.20
N LYS A 68 2.67 14.61 16.05
CA LYS A 68 1.36 14.99 15.52
C LYS A 68 1.40 15.30 14.02
N ASN A 69 2.59 15.49 13.44
CA ASN A 69 2.79 15.93 12.07
C ASN A 69 3.78 15.05 11.28
N CYS A 70 3.72 13.73 11.51
CA CYS A 70 4.53 12.75 10.82
C CYS A 70 4.02 12.55 9.38
N SER A 71 4.91 12.63 8.39
CA SER A 71 4.58 12.31 7.00
C SER A 71 4.70 10.82 6.75
N LYS A 72 3.61 10.21 6.27
CA LYS A 72 3.54 8.78 5.94
C LYS A 72 3.44 8.51 4.44
N ILE A 73 3.51 9.57 3.63
CA ILE A 73 3.44 9.49 2.18
C ILE A 73 4.86 9.71 1.66
N HIS A 74 5.46 8.63 1.18
CA HIS A 74 6.85 8.58 0.74
C HIS A 74 6.92 8.70 -0.78
N TYR A 75 7.87 9.52 -1.25
CA TYR A 75 8.20 9.64 -2.65
C TYR A 75 9.00 8.43 -3.13
N LEU A 76 8.64 7.86 -4.29
CA LEU A 76 9.42 6.79 -4.93
C LEU A 76 9.96 7.21 -6.29
N ALA A 77 9.11 7.79 -7.13
CA ALA A 77 9.47 8.31 -8.45
C ALA A 77 8.53 9.48 -8.80
N LYS A 78 8.85 10.21 -9.88
CA LYS A 78 8.06 11.38 -10.31
C LYS A 78 6.56 11.08 -10.48
N ASN A 79 6.23 9.83 -10.82
CA ASN A 79 4.88 9.36 -11.08
C ASN A 79 4.39 8.32 -10.05
N ILE A 80 5.11 8.10 -8.94
CA ILE A 80 4.81 7.02 -7.98
C ILE A 80 5.07 7.51 -6.54
N TYR A 81 4.06 7.33 -5.69
CA TYR A 81 4.13 7.55 -4.24
C TYR A 81 3.67 6.29 -3.48
N CYS A 82 4.05 6.20 -2.22
CA CYS A 82 3.68 5.08 -1.36
C CYS A 82 3.33 5.54 0.06
N CYS A 83 2.22 5.05 0.61
CA CYS A 83 1.88 5.25 2.00
C CYS A 83 2.36 4.08 2.85
N GLY A 84 3.00 4.39 3.99
CA GLY A 84 3.46 3.40 4.96
C GLY A 84 2.57 3.29 6.21
N ALA A 85 2.32 2.06 6.66
CA ALA A 85 1.73 1.75 7.95
C ALA A 85 2.49 0.58 8.62
N GLY A 86 2.39 0.47 9.94
CA GLY A 86 3.14 -0.52 10.72
C GLY A 86 4.36 0.11 11.38
N THR A 87 5.48 -0.61 11.41
CA THR A 87 6.73 -0.12 12.01
C THR A 87 7.30 1.02 11.16
N ALA A 88 7.33 2.24 11.70
CA ALA A 88 7.75 3.44 10.96
C ALA A 88 9.17 3.34 10.35
N ALA A 89 10.12 2.76 11.10
CA ALA A 89 11.48 2.56 10.60
C ALA A 89 11.54 1.59 9.40
N ASP A 90 10.73 0.52 9.44
CA ASP A 90 10.68 -0.46 8.38
C ASP A 90 10.09 0.15 7.10
N THR A 91 9.02 0.94 7.22
CA THR A 91 8.39 1.63 6.09
C THR A 91 9.34 2.65 5.47
N ASP A 92 10.03 3.44 6.29
CA ASP A 92 10.99 4.46 5.82
C ASP A 92 12.16 3.83 5.08
N MET A 93 12.78 2.82 5.67
CA MET A 93 13.97 2.20 5.08
C MET A 93 13.63 1.39 3.84
N THR A 94 12.48 0.70 3.84
CA THR A 94 11.99 -0.02 2.66
C THR A 94 11.72 0.93 1.51
N THR A 95 10.96 2.01 1.75
CA THR A 95 10.63 2.96 0.68
C THR A 95 11.86 3.71 0.15
N LYS A 96 12.81 4.12 1.01
CA LYS A 96 14.08 4.73 0.60
C LYS A 96 14.92 3.82 -0.28
N LEU A 97 15.04 2.53 0.10
CA LEU A 97 15.79 1.55 -0.68
C LEU A 97 15.17 1.36 -2.07
N ILE A 98 13.85 1.16 -2.11
CA ILE A 98 13.12 0.97 -3.37
C ILE A 98 13.21 2.23 -4.25
N ALA A 99 13.02 3.43 -3.69
CA ALA A 99 13.16 4.68 -4.43
C ALA A 99 14.54 4.81 -5.10
N SER A 100 15.61 4.46 -4.38
CA SER A 100 16.97 4.46 -4.93
C SER A 100 17.12 3.45 -6.08
N GLN A 101 16.59 2.24 -5.95
CA GLN A 101 16.63 1.22 -7.00
C GLN A 101 15.81 1.62 -8.24
N LEU A 102 14.65 2.26 -8.03
CA LEU A 102 13.81 2.76 -9.13
C LEU A 102 14.52 3.91 -9.87
N GLU A 103 15.23 4.79 -9.16
CA GLU A 103 16.00 5.85 -9.79
C GLU A 103 17.16 5.31 -10.62
N LEU A 104 17.89 4.30 -10.12
CA LEU A 104 18.91 3.60 -10.90
C LEU A 104 18.32 2.93 -12.14
N HIS A 105 17.16 2.28 -12.00
CA HIS A 105 16.45 1.66 -13.12
C HIS A 105 16.00 2.70 -14.17
N ARG A 106 15.52 3.87 -13.73
CA ARG A 106 15.14 4.99 -14.59
C ARG A 106 16.34 5.55 -15.36
N LEU A 107 17.48 5.74 -14.69
CA LEU A 107 18.71 6.23 -15.30
C LEU A 107 19.28 5.24 -16.30
N HIS A 108 19.24 3.94 -15.98
CA HIS A 108 19.71 2.89 -16.89
C HIS A 108 18.82 2.72 -18.13
N SER A 109 17.50 2.71 -17.94
CA SER A 109 16.54 2.52 -19.04
C SER A 109 16.27 3.78 -19.86
N GLY A 110 16.56 4.96 -19.32
CA GLY A 110 16.22 6.26 -19.90
C GLY A 110 14.71 6.53 -19.99
N ARG A 111 13.87 5.73 -19.30
CA ARG A 111 12.40 5.79 -19.39
C ARG A 111 11.78 5.99 -18.01
N PRO A 112 10.57 6.59 -17.93
CA PRO A 112 9.80 6.62 -16.68
C PRO A 112 9.56 5.21 -16.15
N VAL A 113 9.54 5.09 -14.82
CA VAL A 113 9.36 3.79 -14.15
C VAL A 113 7.88 3.43 -14.11
N ARG A 114 7.58 2.14 -14.35
CA ARG A 114 6.22 1.60 -14.25
C ARG A 114 5.87 1.26 -12.80
N VAL A 115 4.58 1.36 -12.46
CA VAL A 115 4.09 1.06 -11.10
C VAL A 115 4.34 -0.41 -10.75
N VAL A 116 4.14 -1.31 -11.72
CA VAL A 116 4.40 -2.76 -11.57
C VAL A 116 5.84 -3.09 -11.21
N THR A 117 6.81 -2.28 -11.64
CA THR A 117 8.22 -2.46 -11.31
C THR A 117 8.46 -2.21 -9.82
N ALA A 118 7.90 -1.12 -9.29
CA ALA A 118 7.98 -0.79 -7.87
C ALA A 118 7.27 -1.85 -7.00
N GLU A 119 6.07 -2.27 -7.39
CA GLU A 119 5.32 -3.36 -6.73
C GLU A 119 6.14 -4.65 -6.67
N THR A 120 6.78 -5.02 -7.78
CA THR A 120 7.54 -6.27 -7.87
C THR A 120 8.80 -6.24 -7.01
N MET A 121 9.54 -5.13 -7.00
CA MET A 121 10.71 -4.96 -6.13
C MET A 121 10.32 -5.01 -4.64
N MET A 122 9.22 -4.32 -4.27
CA MET A 122 8.71 -4.31 -2.90
C MET A 122 8.28 -5.70 -2.44
N LYS A 123 7.43 -6.41 -3.19
CA LYS A 123 6.94 -7.73 -2.77
C LYS A 123 8.06 -8.75 -2.64
N GLN A 124 9.04 -8.73 -3.55
CA GLN A 124 10.17 -9.66 -3.51
C GLN A 124 11.05 -9.40 -2.28
N MET A 125 11.32 -8.13 -1.98
CA MET A 125 12.04 -7.74 -0.77
C MET A 125 11.31 -8.19 0.48
N LEU A 126 10.03 -7.82 0.64
CA LEU A 126 9.25 -8.14 1.85
C LEU A 126 9.09 -9.66 2.03
N PHE A 127 8.86 -10.39 0.94
CA PHE A 127 8.77 -11.85 0.98
C PHE A 127 10.11 -12.50 1.38
N ARG A 128 11.26 -11.97 0.93
CA ARG A 128 12.58 -12.48 1.33
C ARG A 128 12.76 -12.48 2.85
N TYR A 129 12.19 -11.51 3.55
CA TYR A 129 12.24 -11.42 5.00
C TYR A 129 11.07 -12.13 5.70
N GLN A 130 10.21 -12.86 4.99
CA GLN A 130 9.16 -13.71 5.55
C GLN A 130 8.29 -13.00 6.61
N GLY A 131 8.00 -11.71 6.40
CA GLY A 131 7.16 -10.92 7.32
C GLY A 131 7.88 -10.33 8.55
N HIS A 132 9.19 -10.50 8.70
CA HIS A 132 9.95 -9.85 9.79
C HIS A 132 10.06 -8.33 9.63
N ILE A 133 9.89 -7.82 8.40
CA ILE A 133 9.77 -6.39 8.13
C ILE A 133 8.29 -6.01 8.28
N GLY A 134 7.98 -5.23 9.32
CA GLY A 134 6.62 -4.85 9.71
C GLY A 134 6.06 -3.68 8.90
N ALA A 135 6.20 -3.71 7.58
CA ALA A 135 5.73 -2.65 6.68
C ALA A 135 4.48 -3.08 5.91
N ALA A 136 3.37 -2.37 6.12
CA ALA A 136 2.18 -2.44 5.29
C ALA A 136 2.16 -1.21 4.38
N LEU A 137 2.16 -1.43 3.07
CA LEU A 137 2.37 -0.39 2.06
C LEU A 137 1.15 -0.27 1.14
N VAL A 138 0.72 0.96 0.88
CA VAL A 138 -0.22 1.29 -0.22
C VAL A 138 0.57 2.02 -1.29
N LEU A 139 0.79 1.37 -2.43
CA LEU A 139 1.51 1.94 -3.57
C LEU A 139 0.50 2.54 -4.54
N GLY A 140 0.77 3.76 -5.02
CA GLY A 140 -0.04 4.40 -6.05
C GLY A 140 0.83 5.18 -7.02
N GLY A 141 0.52 5.09 -8.30
CA GLY A 141 1.19 5.87 -9.33
C GLY A 141 0.37 5.92 -10.61
N VAL A 142 0.87 6.62 -11.60
CA VAL A 142 0.28 6.65 -12.94
C VAL A 142 1.38 6.36 -13.94
N ASP A 143 1.16 5.40 -14.82
CA ASP A 143 2.10 5.10 -15.89
C ASP A 143 1.41 5.03 -17.26
N VAL A 144 2.10 4.49 -18.26
CA VAL A 144 1.61 4.43 -19.64
C VAL A 144 0.37 3.54 -19.82
N GLU A 145 0.09 2.66 -18.86
CA GLU A 145 -1.09 1.79 -18.87
C GLU A 145 -2.26 2.39 -18.06
N GLY A 146 -2.04 3.53 -17.38
CA GLY A 146 -3.05 4.22 -16.58
C GLY A 146 -2.68 4.35 -15.10
N PRO A 147 -3.64 4.71 -14.24
CA PRO A 147 -3.51 4.72 -12.78
C PRO A 147 -3.49 3.32 -12.14
#